data_AF-A0A1Q7IV52-F1
#
_entry.id   AF-A0A1Q7IV52-F1
#
_cell.length_a   1.000
_cell.length_b   1.000
_cell.length_c   1.000
_cell.angle_alpha   90.00
_cell.angle_beta   90.00
_cell.angle_gamma   90.00
#
_symmetry.space_group_name_H-M   'P 1'
#
loop_
_entity.id
_entity.type
_entity.pdbx_description
1 polymer ?
#
loop_
_entity_poly.entity_id
_entity_poly.type
_entity_poly.pdbx_seq_one_letter_code
_entity_poly.pdbx_strand_id
1 'polypeptide(L)' 'MYQDESKDSYHRESGRMHYLERIIDRLAGEYHERIIDKGTGAVVREVHESLKAHTGRGSARWAMPPDGAA' A
#
# COMPACT_ATOMS: atom_id res chain seq x y z
N MET A 1 8.02 -15.88 10.28
CA MET A 1 8.75 -15.32 9.13
C MET A 1 8.45 -13.84 9.08
N TYR A 2 9.48 -13.01 9.16
CA TYR A 2 9.40 -11.56 9.07
C TYR A 2 9.73 -11.16 7.62
N GLN A 3 8.94 -10.26 7.04
CA GLN A 3 9.20 -9.69 5.71
C GLN A 3 9.08 -8.18 5.80
N ASP A 4 10.10 -7.46 5.37
CA ASP A 4 10.08 -6.02 5.18
C ASP A 4 10.30 -5.67 3.71
N GLU A 5 9.57 -4.67 3.23
CA GLU A 5 9.76 -4.07 1.92
C GLU A 5 9.77 -2.55 2.11
N SER A 6 10.82 -1.90 1.62
CA SER A 6 10.86 -0.44 1.48
C SER A 6 11.18 -0.07 0.03
N LYS A 7 10.42 0.90 -0.52
CA LYS A 7 10.68 1.40 -1.87
C LYS A 7 10.11 2.80 -2.08
N ASP A 8 10.76 3.52 -2.99
CA ASP A 8 10.18 4.71 -3.58
C ASP A 8 9.14 4.31 -4.65
N SER A 9 7.99 4.99 -4.66
CA SER A 9 6.95 4.80 -5.68
C SER A 9 6.40 6.14 -6.13
N TYR A 10 6.27 6.30 -7.45
CA TYR A 10 5.67 7.48 -8.05
C TYR A 10 4.15 7.37 -8.05
N HIS A 11 3.48 8.28 -7.33
CA HIS A 11 2.03 8.35 -7.28
C HIS A 11 1.50 9.22 -8.44
N ARG A 12 0.94 8.58 -9.46
CA ARG A 12 0.56 9.24 -10.73
C ARG A 12 -0.49 10.34 -10.59
N GLU A 13 -1.45 10.18 -9.68
CA GLU A 13 -2.55 11.14 -9.51
C GLU A 13 -2.08 12.44 -8.84
N SER A 14 -1.20 12.35 -7.84
CA SER A 14 -0.63 13.53 -7.19
C SER A 14 0.61 14.07 -7.91
N GLY A 15 1.23 13.27 -8.78
CA GLY A 15 2.50 13.57 -9.43
C GLY A 15 3.70 13.58 -8.46
N ARG A 16 3.55 12.96 -7.28
CA ARG A 16 4.56 13.02 -6.21
C ARG A 16 5.27 11.69 -5.99
N MET A 17 6.52 11.79 -5.54
CA MET A 17 7.27 10.63 -5.08
C MET A 17 6.86 10.31 -3.65
N HIS A 18 6.43 9.08 -3.40
CA HIS A 18 6.17 8.57 -2.08
C HIS A 18 7.22 7.53 -1.70
N TYR A 19 7.52 7.42 -0.42
CA TYR A 19 8.26 6.32 0.16
C TYR A 19 7.27 5.38 0.83
N LEU A 20 7.33 4.10 0.48
CA LEU A 20 6.50 3.05 1.07
C LEU A 20 7.36 2.16 1.95
N GLU A 21 6.84 1.87 3.13
CA GLU A 21 7.36 0.87 4.05
C GLU A 21 6.25 -0.13 4.34
N ARG A 22 6.54 -1.42 4.19
CA ARG A 22 5.61 -2.50 4.49
C ARG A 22 6.31 -3.55 5.31
N ILE A 23 5.70 -3.94 6.41
CA ILE A 23 6.22 -4.98 7.30
C ILE A 23 5.12 -6.01 7.51
N ILE A 24 5.47 -7.27 7.32
CA ILE A 24 4.60 -8.42 7.53
C ILE A 24 5.27 -9.30 8.58
N ASP A 25 4.77 -9.25 9.81
CA ASP A 25 5.17 -10.17 10.86
C ASP A 25 4.19 -11.33 10.93
N ARG A 26 4.58 -12.46 10.33
CA ARG A 26 3.75 -13.68 10.35
C ARG A 26 3.80 -14.43 11.68
N LEU A 27 4.75 -14.11 12.57
CA LEU A 27 4.81 -14.71 13.91
C LEU A 27 3.85 -13.99 14.85
N ALA A 28 3.89 -12.65 14.85
CA ALA A 28 2.96 -11.82 15.60
C ALA A 28 1.55 -11.80 14.96
N GLY A 29 1.47 -12.11 13.66
CA GLY A 29 0.21 -12.05 12.93
C GLY A 29 -0.17 -10.60 12.59
N GLU A 30 0.80 -9.76 12.29
CA GLU A 30 0.63 -8.30 12.14
C GLU A 30 1.09 -7.81 10.76
N TYR A 31 0.41 -6.77 10.29
CA TYR A 31 0.69 -6.04 9.08
C TYR A 31 0.85 -4.56 9.40
N HIS A 32 1.95 -3.98 8.94
CA HIS A 32 2.19 -2.56 8.99
C HIS A 32 2.46 -2.02 7.59
N GLU A 33 1.85 -0.90 7.25
CA GLU A 33 2.13 -0.15 6.02
C GLU A 33 2.19 1.33 6.33
N ARG A 34 3.23 1.98 5.81
CA ARG A 34 3.40 3.43 5.90
C ARG A 34 3.71 3.99 4.52
N ILE A 35 3.03 5.06 4.16
CA ILE A 35 3.24 5.79 2.91
C ILE A 35 3.53 7.24 3.28
N ILE A 36 4.71 7.72 2.88
CA ILE A 36 5.22 9.05 3.20
C ILE A 36 5.40 9.82 1.89
N ASP A 37 4.88 11.04 1.83
CA ASP A 37 5.16 11.96 0.72
C ASP A 37 6.59 12.48 0.87
N LYS A 38 7.47 12.20 -0.09
CA LYS A 38 8.89 12.59 0.00
C LYS A 38 9.13 14.09 -0.15
N GLY A 39 8.21 14.81 -0.80
CA GLY A 39 8.34 16.25 -0.99
C GLY A 39 8.04 17.03 0.29
N THR A 40 7.16 16.50 1.13
CA THR A 40 6.69 17.16 2.36
C THR A 40 7.13 16.47 3.65
N GLY A 41 7.51 15.19 3.59
CA GLY A 41 7.75 14.34 4.75
C GLY A 41 6.48 13.90 5.48
N ALA A 42 5.29 14.27 4.99
CA ALA A 42 4.04 13.95 5.64
C ALA A 42 3.66 12.48 5.45
N VAL A 43 3.13 11.85 6.49
CA VAL A 43 2.53 10.51 6.39
C VAL A 43 1.18 10.65 5.69
N VAL A 44 1.10 10.11 4.47
CA VAL A 44 -0.12 10.10 3.65
C VAL A 44 -1.07 9.00 4.13
N ARG A 45 -0.51 7.87 4.57
CA ARG A 45 -1.27 6.74 5.07
C ARG A 45 -0.42 5.90 6.01
N GLU A 46 -1.04 5.45 7.08
CA GLU A 46 -0.47 4.51 8.04
C GLU A 46 -1.51 3.46 8.37
N VAL A 47 -1.14 2.18 8.27
CA VAL A 47 -2.00 1.05 8.57
C VAL A 47 -1.25 0.17 9.55
N HIS A 48 -1.95 -0.21 10.61
CA HIS A 48 -1.52 -1.23 11.55
C HIS A 48 -2.72 -2.13 11.80
N GLU A 49 -2.65 -3.39 11.36
CA GLU A 49 -3.74 -4.34 11.52
C GLU A 49 -3.23 -5.78 11.63
N SER A 50 -4.03 -6.65 12.25
CA SER A 50 -3.72 -8.08 12.25
C SER A 50 -3.80 -8.66 10.82
N LEU A 51 -2.95 -9.62 10.48
CA LEU A 51 -2.99 -10.34 9.21
C LEU A 51 -4.31 -11.07 8.97
N LYS A 52 -5.04 -11.42 10.03
CA LYS A 52 -6.39 -12.02 9.92
C LYS A 52 -7.43 -11.01 9.43
N ALA A 53 -7.28 -9.75 9.82
CA ALA A 53 -8.14 -8.65 9.36
C ALA A 53 -7.64 -8.00 8.07
N HIS A 54 -6.36 -8.20 7.74
CA HIS A 54 -5.73 -7.64 6.55
C HIS A 54 -6.38 -8.19 5.28
N THR A 55 -7.24 -7.38 4.68
CA THR A 55 -7.76 -7.62 3.33
C THR A 55 -6.77 -6.98 2.38
N GLY A 56 -5.90 -7.79 1.77
CA GLY A 56 -4.86 -7.32 0.87
C GLY A 56 -5.39 -6.28 -0.11
N ARG A 57 -5.04 -5.00 0.08
CA ARG A 57 -5.44 -3.90 -0.80
C ARG A 57 -4.49 -3.80 -2.00
N GLY A 58 -4.02 -4.97 -2.46
CA GLY A 58 -3.02 -5.16 -3.50
C GLY A 58 -3.52 -4.72 -4.88
N SER A 59 -2.59 -4.19 -5.64
CA SER A 59 -2.69 -3.39 -6.85
C SER A 59 -3.53 -3.97 -8.00
N ALA A 60 -4.18 -3.04 -8.71
CA ALA A 60 -5.02 -3.17 -9.90
C ALA A 60 -6.46 -3.63 -9.64
N ARG A 61 -7.36 -2.66 -9.42
CA ARG A 61 -8.75 -2.84 -9.86
C ARG A 61 -8.69 -3.06 -11.36
N TRP A 62 -9.03 -4.26 -11.81
CA TRP A 62 -9.41 -4.45 -13.20
C TRP A 62 -10.63 -3.54 -13.38
N ALA A 63 -10.46 -2.45 -14.13
CA ALA A 63 -11.60 -1.72 -14.61
C ALA A 63 -12.36 -2.70 -15.49
N MET A 64 -13.44 -3.30 -14.96
CA MET A 64 -14.43 -3.93 -15.83
C MET A 64 -14.77 -2.88 -16.89
N PRO A 65 -14.65 -3.17 -18.20
CA PRO A 65 -15.23 -2.29 -19.20
C PRO A 65 -16.72 -2.14 -18.87
N PRO A 66 -17.32 -0.95 -19.04
CA PRO A 66 -18.75 -0.81 -18.85
C PRO A 66 -19.46 -1.84 -19.73
N ASP A 67 -20.33 -2.65 -19.13
CA ASP A 67 -21.24 -3.55 -19.83
C ASP A 67 -21.86 -2.83 -21.04
N GLY A 68 -21.52 -3.28 -22.26
CA GLY A 68 -22.20 -2.87 -23.48
C GLY A 68 -21.40 -2.02 -24.48
N ALA A 69 -20.20 -2.44 -24.87
CA ALA A 69 -19.73 -2.17 -26.23
C ALA A 69 -20.06 -3.38 -27.10
N ALA A 70 -21.15 -3.24 -27.86
CA ALA A 70 -21.59 -4.15 -28.93
C ALA A 70 -20.65 -4.13 -30.14
#